data_AF-A0A662F083-F1
#
_entry.id   AF-A0A662F083-F1
#
_cell.length_a   1.000
_cell.length_b   1.000
_cell.length_c   1.000
_cell.angle_alpha   90.00
_cell.angle_beta   90.00
_cell.angle_gamma   90.00
#
_symmetry.space_group_name_H-M   'P 1'
#
loop_
_entity.id
_entity.type
_entity.pdbx_description
1 polymer ?
#
loop_
_entity_poly.entity_id
_entity_poly.type
_entity_poly.pdbx_seq_one_letter_code
_entity_poly.pdbx_strand_id
1 'polypeptide(L)' 'MLRRIREDVRAVQARDPAARHFLEVLLCYPGMHALWAHRINHFLWKHGFKLLARFIAHIVRRRTGVEIHPGAL' A
#
# COMPACT_ATOMS: atom_id res chain seq x y z
N MET A 1 -0.45 -12.43 0.25
CA MET A 1 -0.13 -11.03 0.63
C MET A 1 1.16 -10.91 1.44
N LEU A 2 1.34 -11.69 2.52
CA LEU A 2 2.52 -11.63 3.40
C LEU A 2 3.87 -11.86 2.71
N ARG A 3 3.96 -12.81 1.76
CA ARG A 3 5.19 -13.03 0.99
C ARG A 3 5.59 -11.79 0.17
N ARG A 4 4.61 -11.15 -0.46
CA ARG A 4 4.83 -9.92 -1.24
C ARG A 4 5.23 -8.75 -0.35
N ILE A 5 4.70 -8.63 0.87
CA ILE A 5 5.14 -7.60 1.83
C ILE A 5 6.64 -7.70 2.09
N ARG A 6 7.17 -8.92 2.30
CA ARG A 6 8.61 -9.13 2.47
C ARG A 6 9.42 -8.77 1.23
N GLU A 7 8.92 -9.14 0.04
CA GLU A 7 9.56 -8.78 -1.23
C GLU A 7 9.56 -7.27 -1.46
N ASP A 8 8.45 -6.58 -1.19
CA ASP A 8 8.33 -5.14 -1.35
C ASP A 8 9.26 -4.40 -0.37
N VAL A 9 9.35 -4.85 0.89
CA VAL A 9 10.27 -4.25 1.86
C VAL A 9 11.71 -4.41 1.38
N ARG A 10 12.12 -5.62 0.96
CA ARG A 10 13.47 -5.82 0.39
C ARG A 10 13.75 -4.90 -0.80
N ALA A 11 12.76 -4.71 -1.67
CA ALA A 11 12.89 -3.81 -2.82
C ALA A 11 13.08 -2.35 -2.40
N VAL A 12 12.39 -1.91 -1.35
CA VAL A 12 12.60 -0.57 -0.77
C VAL A 12 13.99 -0.47 -0.15
N GLN A 13 14.41 -1.45 0.65
CA GLN A 13 15.74 -1.44 1.28
C GLN A 13 16.88 -1.43 0.25
N ALA A 14 16.69 -2.03 -0.92
CA ALA A 14 17.67 -2.01 -2.00
C ALA A 14 17.77 -0.66 -2.74
N ARG A 15 16.75 0.20 -2.63
CA ARG A 15 16.66 1.47 -3.37
C ARG A 15 16.84 2.69 -2.46
N ASP A 16 16.43 2.55 -1.20
CA ASP A 16 16.47 3.61 -0.21
C ASP A 16 17.46 3.23 0.92
N PRO A 17 18.63 3.88 1.00
CA PRO A 17 19.60 3.61 2.05
C PRO A 17 19.09 4.00 3.46
N ALA A 18 18.02 4.81 3.58
CA ALA A 18 17.40 5.12 4.86
C ALA A 18 16.54 3.96 5.41
N ALA A 19 16.14 3.01 4.56
CA ALA A 19 15.30 1.88 4.93
C ALA A 19 16.11 0.75 5.61
N ARG A 20 16.61 0.98 6.83
CA ARG A 20 17.60 0.10 7.47
C ARG A 20 17.00 -1.20 8.00
N HIS A 21 15.77 -1.16 8.52
CA HIS A 21 15.15 -2.32 9.18
C HIS A 21 13.76 -2.66 8.64
N PHE A 22 13.45 -3.95 8.60
CA PHE A 22 12.14 -4.42 8.14
C PHE A 22 10.98 -3.80 8.94
N LEU A 23 11.12 -3.72 10.27
CA LEU A 23 10.09 -3.14 11.14
C LEU A 23 9.92 -1.63 10.92
N GLU A 24 11.00 -0.91 10.64
CA GLU A 24 10.96 0.51 10.30
C GLU A 24 10.15 0.74 9.02
N VAL A 25 10.43 -0.03 7.96
CA VAL A 25 9.66 0.04 6.72
C VAL A 25 8.21 -0.39 6.93
N LEU A 26 8.00 -1.46 7.71
CA LEU A 26 6.65 -1.97 7.98
C LEU A 26 5.78 -0.96 8.73
N LEU A 27 6.34 -0.21 9.68
CA LEU A 27 5.58 0.65 10.58
C LEU A 27 5.58 2.12 10.17
N CYS A 28 6.62 2.59 9.50
CA CYS A 28 6.87 4.03 9.32
C CYS A 28 6.88 4.49 7.86
N TYR A 29 6.75 3.59 6.87
CA TYR A 29 6.77 3.99 5.45
C TYR A 29 5.34 4.16 4.92
N PRO A 30 4.81 5.40 4.83
CA PRO A 30 3.44 5.65 4.40
C PRO A 30 3.18 5.23 2.95
N GLY A 31 4.18 5.34 2.07
CA GLY A 31 4.08 4.85 0.69
C GLY A 31 3.87 3.33 0.60
N MET A 32 4.49 2.58 1.51
CA MET A 32 4.30 1.13 1.59
C MET A 32 2.91 0.77 2.11
N HIS A 33 2.42 1.47 3.13
CA HIS A 33 1.05 1.31 3.61
C HIS A 33 0.02 1.61 2.51
N ALA A 34 0.24 2.67 1.73
CA ALA A 34 -0.63 3.02 0.62
C ALA A 34 -0.64 1.94 -0.47
N LEU A 35 0.53 1.41 -0.85
CA LEU A 35 0.64 0.33 -1.83
C LEU A 35 -0.08 -0.95 -1.38
N TRP A 36 0.08 -1.35 -0.12
CA TRP A 36 -0.57 -2.55 0.40
C TRP A 36 -2.07 -2.37 0.52
N ALA A 37 -2.54 -1.21 0.97
CA ALA A 37 -3.95 -0.91 1.03
C ALA A 37 -4.58 -0.83 -0.37
N HIS A 38 -3.86 -0.29 -1.36
CA HIS A 38 -4.28 -0.31 -2.76
C HIS A 38 -4.53 -1.73 -3.25
N ARG A 39 -3.68 -2.71 -2.93
CA ARG A 39 -3.89 -4.11 -3.34
C ARG A 39 -5.22 -4.67 -2.81
N ILE A 40 -5.62 -4.30 -1.60
CA ILE A 40 -6.91 -4.67 -1.02
C ILE A 40 -8.05 -3.93 -1.73
N ASN A 41 -7.89 -2.62 -1.94
CA ASN A 41 -8.90 -1.80 -2.63
C ASN A 41 -9.10 -2.23 -4.09
N HIS A 42 -8.04 -2.63 -4.77
CA HIS A 42 -8.07 -3.17 -6.12
C HIS A 42 -8.80 -4.51 -6.16
N PHE A 43 -8.56 -5.38 -5.17
CA PHE A 43 -9.35 -6.60 -5.02
C PHE A 43 -10.85 -6.28 -4.88
N LEU A 44 -11.22 -5.36 -3.97
CA LEU A 44 -12.62 -4.94 -3.80
C LEU A 44 -13.21 -4.37 -5.10
N TRP A 45 -12.43 -3.55 -5.82
CA TRP A 45 -12.83 -2.96 -7.09
C TRP A 45 -13.12 -4.01 -8.16
N LYS A 46 -12.24 -5.01 -8.30
CA LYS A 46 -12.40 -6.11 -9.25
C LYS A 46 -13.59 -7.02 -8.92
N HIS A 47 -14.03 -7.06 -7.66
CA HIS A 47 -15.19 -7.85 -7.21
C HIS A 47 -16.49 -7.03 -7.15
N GLY A 48 -16.53 -5.83 -7.75
CA GLY A 48 -17.76 -5.03 -7.86
C GLY A 48 -18.05 -4.12 -6.67
N PHE A 49 -17.29 -4.20 -5.57
CA PHE A 49 -17.42 -3.32 -4.41
C PHE A 49 -16.78 -1.94 -4.63
N LYS A 50 -17.16 -1.25 -5.72
CA LYS A 50 -16.50 -0.02 -6.20
C LYS A 50 -16.60 1.15 -5.21
N LEU A 51 -17.77 1.35 -4.60
CA LEU A 51 -17.98 2.44 -3.63
C LEU A 51 -17.09 2.22 -2.40
N LEU A 52 -17.10 1.00 -1.85
CA LEU A 52 -16.28 0.64 -0.69
C LEU A 52 -14.78 0.78 -1.01
N ALA A 53 -14.35 0.30 -2.18
CA ALA A 53 -12.97 0.44 -2.63
C ALA A 53 -12.52 1.90 -2.73
N ARG A 54 -13.37 2.80 -3.26
CA ARG A 54 -13.10 4.25 -3.31
C ARG A 54 -13.08 4.88 -1.93
N PHE A 55 -14.04 4.53 -1.08
CA PHE A 55 -14.12 5.06 0.28
C PHE A 55 -12.86 4.72 1.09
N ILE A 56 -12.43 3.46 1.05
CA ILE A 56 -11.20 3.03 1.73
C ILE A 56 -9.97 3.71 1.10
N ALA A 57 -9.91 3.86 -0.23
CA ALA A 57 -8.82 4.58 -0.89
C ALA A 57 -8.69 6.04 -0.39
N HIS A 58 -9.81 6.73 -0.15
CA HIS A 58 -9.77 8.07 0.44
C HIS A 58 -9.34 8.09 1.92
N ILE A 59 -9.67 7.06 2.70
CA ILE A 59 -9.15 6.91 4.07
C ILE A 59 -7.63 6.72 4.04
N VAL A 60 -7.14 5.86 3.14
CA VAL A 60 -5.70 5.60 2.96
C VAL A 60 -4.98 6.89 2.56
N ARG A 61 -5.52 7.64 1.59
CA ARG A 61 -5.01 8.96 1.20
C ARG A 61 -4.94 9.92 2.40
N ARG A 62 -5.97 9.96 3.24
CA ARG A 62 -5.98 10.82 4.44
C ARG A 62 -4.86 10.47 5.41
N ARG A 63 -4.56 9.17 5.59
CA ARG A 63 -3.53 8.72 6.55
C ARG A 63 -2.11 8.76 6.00
N THR A 64 -1.93 8.52 4.72
CA THR A 64 -0.61 8.33 4.10
C THR A 64 -0.17 9.52 3.23
N GLY A 65 -1.10 10.41 2.86
CA GLY A 65 -0.87 11.45 1.86
C GLY A 65 -0.80 10.94 0.42
N VAL A 66 -0.79 9.62 0.22
CA VAL A 66 -0.64 9.00 -1.10
C VAL A 66 -2.02 8.60 -1.64
N GLU A 67 -2.34 9.08 -2.83
CA GLU A 67 -3.57 8.75 -3.53
C GLU A 67 -3.33 7.69 -4.60
N ILE A 68 -3.96 6.53 -4.44
CA ILE A 68 -3.93 5.47 -5.44
C ILE A 68 -5.39 5.10 -5.75
N HIS A 69 -5.79 5.29 -7.01
CA HIS A 69 -7.14 4.92 -7.44
C HIS A 69 -7.27 3.39 -7.42
N PRO A 70 -8.35 2.83 -6.83
CA PRO A 70 -8.52 1.38 -6.71
C PRO A 70 -8.53 0.64 -8.06
N GLY A 71 -8.87 1.30 -9.15
CA GLY A 71 -8.80 0.74 -10.51
C GLY A 71 -7.42 0.72 -11.16
N ALA A 72 -6.37 1.26 -10.53
CA ALA A 72 -5.00 1.26 -11.06
C ALA A 72 -4.42 -0.17 -11.11
N LEU A 73 -3.75 -0.51 -12.21
CA LEU A 73 -3.12 -1.80 -12.49
C LEU A 73 -1.65 -1.82 -12.06
#